data_AF-L9X088-F1
#
_entry.id   AF-L9X088-F1
#
_cell.length_a   1.000
_cell.length_b   1.000
_cell.length_c   1.000
_cell.angle_alpha   90.00
_cell.angle_beta   90.00
_cell.angle_gamma   90.00
#
_symmetry.space_group_name_H-M   'P 1'
#
loop_
_entity.id
_entity.type
_entity.pdbx_description
1 polymer ?
#
loop_
_entity_poly.entity_id
_entity_poly.type
_entity_poly.pdbx_seq_one_letter_code
_entity_poly.pdbx_strand_id
1 'polypeptide(L)'
;MLIFGALVLVASSGAFDATSADRGVGIETASDEDALLGLEYDETHQLVSTNGEGSCTGFIIGSCAFEYEEDLIHLEDNTVERDLDIWLEDGTTSDTEIVDDISINDETATVEGSFQCPAGGYFLVPTPGDQAEASETATIAIAASNDDVTIELERDVTIQCQPD
;
A
#
# COMPACT_ATOMS: atom_id res chain seq x y z
N MET A 1 -62.29 40.90 21.12
CA MET A 1 -60.84 40.84 21.38
C MET A 1 -60.64 39.67 22.34
N LEU A 2 -60.63 38.41 21.91
CA LEU A 2 -59.74 37.66 20.99
C LEU A 2 -58.30 37.60 21.52
N ILE A 3 -57.83 36.34 21.68
CA ILE A 3 -56.46 35.77 21.80
C ILE A 3 -56.27 35.06 23.16
N PHE A 4 -56.57 33.74 23.28
CA PHE A 4 -55.70 32.56 22.99
C PHE A 4 -54.45 32.51 23.88
N GLY A 5 -54.29 31.54 24.79
CA GLY A 5 -53.71 30.20 24.53
C GLY A 5 -52.17 30.29 24.64
N ALA A 6 -51.40 29.44 25.30
CA ALA A 6 -51.54 28.04 25.64
C ALA A 6 -50.65 27.71 26.86
N LEU A 7 -51.14 26.84 27.73
CA LEU A 7 -50.36 26.22 28.81
C LEU A 7 -49.67 24.98 28.22
N VAL A 8 -48.37 25.06 27.96
CA VAL A 8 -47.58 23.92 27.45
C VAL A 8 -47.20 23.03 28.64
N LEU A 9 -47.93 21.92 28.81
CA LEU A 9 -47.54 20.81 29.66
C LEU A 9 -46.49 19.97 28.90
N VAL A 10 -45.22 20.17 29.23
CA VAL A 10 -44.14 19.27 28.81
C VAL A 10 -44.18 18.05 29.74
N ALA A 11 -44.95 17.04 29.37
CA ALA A 11 -44.83 15.70 29.93
C ALA A 11 -43.73 14.95 29.15
N SER A 12 -42.49 15.05 29.60
CA SER A 12 -41.39 14.22 29.10
C SER A 12 -41.46 12.83 29.74
N SER A 13 -42.42 12.00 29.30
CA SER A 13 -42.47 10.58 29.64
C SER A 13 -42.12 9.76 28.41
N GLY A 14 -40.87 9.89 27.98
CA GLY A 14 -40.21 8.98 27.06
C GLY A 14 -38.98 8.45 27.76
N ALA A 15 -39.17 7.64 28.80
CA ALA A 15 -38.11 6.78 29.29
C ALA A 15 -37.78 5.84 28.13
N PHE A 16 -36.62 6.05 27.50
CA PHE A 16 -36.02 5.02 26.68
C PHE A 16 -35.73 3.87 27.64
N ASP A 17 -36.62 2.87 27.60
CA ASP A 17 -36.37 1.57 28.19
C ASP A 17 -35.24 0.95 27.35
N ALA A 18 -34.01 1.28 27.72
CA ALA A 18 -32.80 0.64 27.25
C ALA A 18 -32.82 -0.79 27.78
N THR A 19 -33.69 -1.61 27.20
CA THR A 19 -33.52 -3.05 27.21
C THR A 19 -32.24 -3.29 26.42
N SER A 20 -31.12 -3.34 27.14
CA SER A 20 -29.83 -3.75 26.62
C SER A 20 -29.98 -5.19 26.15
N ALA A 21 -30.41 -5.36 24.90
CA ALA A 21 -30.24 -6.61 24.20
C ALA A 21 -28.74 -6.80 24.10
N ASP A 22 -28.21 -7.68 24.94
CA ASP A 22 -26.81 -8.09 24.99
C ASP A 22 -26.49 -8.85 23.70
N ARG A 23 -26.31 -8.08 22.62
CA ARG A 23 -25.81 -8.52 21.33
C ARG A 23 -24.34 -8.13 21.30
N GLY A 24 -23.55 -8.77 22.15
CA GLY A 24 -22.10 -8.71 22.03
C GLY A 24 -21.72 -9.31 20.68
N VAL A 25 -21.31 -8.45 19.74
CA VAL A 25 -20.62 -8.89 18.54
C VAL A 25 -19.15 -8.97 18.92
N GLY A 26 -18.60 -10.18 18.95
CA GLY A 26 -17.16 -10.37 19.05
C GLY A 26 -16.54 -9.92 17.74
N ILE A 27 -15.67 -8.92 17.79
CA ILE A 27 -14.81 -8.55 16.67
C ILE A 27 -13.53 -9.35 16.88
N GLU A 28 -13.29 -10.31 16.01
CA GLU A 28 -12.02 -11.03 15.93
C GLU A 28 -11.26 -10.47 14.73
N THR A 29 -9.98 -10.16 14.92
CA THR A 29 -9.09 -9.73 13.86
C THR A 29 -8.39 -10.97 13.29
N ALA A 30 -8.45 -11.16 11.97
CA ALA A 30 -7.63 -12.14 11.27
C ALA A 30 -6.22 -11.58 11.02
N SER A 31 -5.23 -12.46 10.85
CA SER A 31 -3.93 -12.12 10.27
C SER A 31 -4.09 -11.77 8.79
N ASP A 32 -3.10 -11.06 8.22
CA ASP A 32 -3.10 -10.67 6.80
C ASP A 32 -3.22 -11.89 5.87
N GLU A 33 -2.63 -13.04 6.21
CA GLU A 33 -2.73 -14.29 5.44
C GLU A 33 -4.14 -14.93 5.47
N ASP A 34 -4.89 -14.72 6.55
CA ASP A 34 -6.21 -15.32 6.79
C ASP A 34 -7.37 -14.32 6.55
N ALA A 35 -7.06 -13.09 6.12
CA ALA A 35 -8.06 -12.11 5.75
C ALA A 35 -8.78 -12.51 4.46
N LEU A 36 -9.93 -11.87 4.17
CA LEU A 36 -10.67 -12.11 2.93
C LEU A 36 -9.82 -11.84 1.68
N LEU A 37 -8.94 -10.84 1.77
CA LEU A 37 -7.83 -10.64 0.85
C LEU A 37 -6.54 -10.94 1.61
N GLY A 38 -5.94 -12.09 1.31
CA GLY A 38 -4.65 -12.54 1.82
C GLY A 38 -3.51 -11.69 1.26
N LEU A 39 -2.55 -11.31 2.10
CA LEU A 39 -1.33 -10.62 1.68
C LEU A 39 -0.10 -11.40 2.16
N GLU A 40 0.83 -11.70 1.24
CA GLU A 40 2.18 -12.21 1.55
C GLU A 40 3.22 -11.21 1.02
N TYR A 41 4.02 -10.64 1.91
CA TYR A 41 5.05 -9.65 1.56
C TYR A 41 6.16 -9.61 2.61
N ASP A 42 7.32 -9.10 2.20
CA ASP A 42 8.39 -8.75 3.12
C ASP A 42 8.27 -7.27 3.51
N GLU A 43 8.32 -6.95 4.81
CA GLU A 43 8.29 -5.55 5.27
C GLU A 43 9.49 -4.73 4.75
N THR A 44 10.58 -5.40 4.37
CA THR A 44 11.81 -4.78 3.86
C THR A 44 12.39 -5.55 2.68
N HIS A 45 12.43 -4.91 1.52
CA HIS A 45 13.09 -5.41 0.32
C HIS A 45 14.50 -4.84 0.21
N GLN A 46 15.50 -5.72 0.08
CA GLN A 46 16.90 -5.36 -0.03
C GLN A 46 17.37 -5.47 -1.48
N LEU A 47 17.66 -4.33 -2.09
CA LEU A 47 18.17 -4.21 -3.44
C LEU A 47 19.70 -4.22 -3.39
N VAL A 48 20.31 -5.29 -3.89
CA VAL A 48 21.77 -5.46 -3.98
C VAL A 48 22.22 -5.28 -5.43
N SER A 49 23.37 -4.66 -5.68
CA SER A 49 23.82 -4.33 -7.05
C SER A 49 23.91 -5.56 -7.97
N THR A 50 24.14 -6.76 -7.41
CA THR A 50 24.26 -8.01 -8.18
C THR A 50 22.97 -8.42 -8.88
N ASN A 51 21.84 -7.88 -8.43
CA ASN A 51 20.51 -8.17 -8.99
C ASN A 51 19.99 -7.03 -9.88
N GLY A 52 20.61 -5.86 -9.82
CA GLY A 52 20.16 -4.67 -10.56
C GLY A 52 20.90 -4.47 -11.88
N GLU A 53 20.26 -3.76 -12.81
CA GLU A 53 20.89 -3.34 -14.05
C GLU A 53 21.46 -1.93 -13.90
N GLY A 54 22.80 -1.83 -13.92
CA GLY A 54 23.48 -0.55 -13.80
C GLY A 54 23.38 0.28 -15.08
N SER A 55 22.78 1.47 -14.99
CA SER A 55 22.59 2.42 -16.08
C SER A 55 23.20 3.78 -15.75
N CYS A 56 23.79 4.45 -16.74
CA CYS A 56 24.29 5.82 -16.60
C CYS A 56 23.72 6.68 -17.72
N THR A 57 22.94 7.69 -17.38
CA THR A 57 22.33 8.59 -18.38
C THR A 57 23.10 9.90 -18.44
N GLY A 58 23.62 10.27 -19.62
CA GLY A 58 24.25 11.58 -19.86
C GLY A 58 25.78 11.57 -20.01
N PHE A 59 26.26 12.03 -21.17
CA PHE A 59 27.67 11.98 -21.57
C PHE A 59 28.57 13.06 -20.90
N ILE A 60 28.00 14.05 -20.21
CA ILE A 60 28.74 15.22 -19.67
C ILE A 60 28.48 15.51 -18.17
N ILE A 61 27.35 15.12 -17.59
CA ILE A 61 27.06 15.25 -16.14
C ILE A 61 26.07 14.12 -15.75
N GLY A 62 26.38 12.89 -16.15
CA GLY A 62 25.41 11.81 -16.01
C GLY A 62 25.23 11.36 -14.57
N SER A 63 23.99 11.12 -14.17
CA SER A 63 23.67 10.30 -13.00
C SER A 63 23.80 8.83 -13.39
N CYS A 64 24.34 8.03 -12.47
CA CYS A 64 24.35 6.58 -12.58
C CYS A 64 23.42 6.03 -11.50
N ALA A 65 22.74 4.95 -11.83
CA ALA A 65 21.88 4.24 -10.90
C ALA A 65 21.78 2.76 -11.28
N PHE A 66 21.33 1.94 -10.34
CA PHE A 66 20.93 0.57 -10.58
C PHE A 66 19.41 0.51 -10.63
N GLU A 67 18.89 -0.09 -11.69
CA GLU A 67 17.45 -0.28 -11.91
C GLU A 67 17.05 -1.70 -11.48
N TYR A 68 15.88 -1.82 -10.87
CA TYR A 68 15.31 -3.06 -10.33
C TYR A 68 13.84 -3.20 -10.70
N GLU A 69 13.41 -4.44 -10.88
CA GLU A 69 12.00 -4.85 -10.99
C GLU A 69 11.78 -5.95 -9.94
N GLU A 70 10.91 -5.72 -8.96
CA GLU A 70 10.69 -6.64 -7.84
C GLU A 70 9.20 -6.86 -7.58
N ASP A 71 8.86 -8.09 -7.19
CA ASP A 71 7.56 -8.46 -6.64
C ASP A 71 7.52 -8.00 -5.17
N LEU A 72 6.54 -7.16 -4.81
CA LEU A 72 6.42 -6.57 -3.48
C LEU A 72 5.40 -7.29 -2.61
N ILE A 73 4.21 -7.54 -3.16
CA ILE A 73 3.09 -8.13 -2.41
C ILE A 73 2.41 -9.17 -3.29
N HIS A 74 2.33 -10.40 -2.82
CA HIS A 74 1.48 -11.42 -3.40
C HIS A 74 0.08 -11.37 -2.76
N LEU A 75 -0.95 -11.37 -3.59
CA LEU A 75 -2.35 -11.23 -3.20
C LEU A 75 -3.07 -12.56 -3.35
N GLU A 76 -3.83 -12.97 -2.34
CA GLU A 76 -4.66 -14.17 -2.39
C GLU A 76 -6.13 -13.84 -2.11
N ASP A 77 -7.02 -14.15 -3.05
CA ASP A 77 -8.46 -14.09 -2.80
C ASP A 77 -8.92 -15.33 -1.98
N ASN A 78 -9.17 -15.08 -0.70
CA ASN A 78 -9.61 -16.09 0.28
C ASN A 78 -11.14 -16.15 0.40
N THR A 79 -11.89 -15.44 -0.43
CA THR A 79 -13.35 -15.58 -0.48
C THR A 79 -13.74 -16.96 -0.99
N VAL A 80 -14.96 -17.38 -0.64
CA VAL A 80 -15.47 -18.70 -1.06
C VAL A 80 -15.67 -18.76 -2.57
N GLU A 81 -16.04 -17.65 -3.19
CA GLU A 81 -16.37 -17.57 -4.62
C GLU A 81 -15.18 -17.15 -5.49
N ARG A 82 -14.13 -16.57 -4.90
CA ARG A 82 -12.91 -16.08 -5.57
C ARG A 82 -13.21 -15.09 -6.69
N ASP A 83 -14.06 -14.12 -6.36
CA ASP A 83 -14.62 -13.15 -7.28
C ASP A 83 -14.32 -11.70 -6.86
N LEU A 84 -13.31 -11.48 -6.01
CA LEU A 84 -12.86 -10.13 -5.71
C LEU A 84 -12.19 -9.52 -6.95
N ASP A 85 -12.74 -8.40 -7.41
CA ASP A 85 -12.04 -7.49 -8.32
C ASP A 85 -11.01 -6.71 -7.47
N ILE A 86 -9.72 -6.82 -7.80
CA ILE A 86 -8.62 -6.19 -7.06
C ILE A 86 -7.99 -5.10 -7.92
N TRP A 87 -7.70 -3.94 -7.33
CA TRP A 87 -7.00 -2.85 -8.01
C TRP A 87 -6.17 -2.01 -7.04
N LEU A 88 -5.16 -1.31 -7.56
CA LEU A 88 -4.42 -0.30 -6.80
C LEU A 88 -5.22 1.01 -6.77
N GLU A 89 -5.45 1.55 -5.57
CA GLU A 89 -6.05 2.88 -5.41
C GLU A 89 -5.02 3.99 -5.55
N ASP A 90 -3.86 3.78 -4.92
CA ASP A 90 -2.72 4.67 -5.00
C ASP A 90 -1.42 3.86 -4.92
N GLY A 91 -0.57 4.06 -5.92
CA GLY A 91 0.81 3.61 -5.94
C GLY A 91 1.69 4.84 -5.76
N THR A 92 1.58 5.52 -4.62
CA THR A 92 2.36 6.75 -4.43
C THR A 92 3.84 6.41 -4.29
N THR A 93 4.60 6.82 -5.29
CA THR A 93 6.04 7.03 -5.14
C THR A 93 6.23 8.25 -4.27
N SER A 94 7.08 8.16 -3.24
CA SER A 94 7.39 9.35 -2.45
C SER A 94 8.15 10.36 -3.33
N ASP A 95 8.30 11.62 -2.91
CA ASP A 95 8.98 12.69 -3.69
C ASP A 95 10.50 12.44 -3.97
N THR A 96 10.95 11.22 -3.81
CA THR A 96 12.33 10.75 -3.93
C THR A 96 12.59 10.12 -5.31
N GLU A 97 13.84 9.76 -5.55
CA GLU A 97 14.31 9.20 -6.82
C GLU A 97 14.42 7.66 -6.78
N ILE A 98 13.97 6.97 -5.71
CA ILE A 98 14.16 5.51 -5.57
C ILE A 98 12.99 4.73 -6.14
N VAL A 99 11.74 5.14 -5.92
CA VAL A 99 10.59 4.42 -6.48
C VAL A 99 10.18 5.10 -7.79
N ASP A 100 10.21 4.35 -8.90
CA ASP A 100 9.82 4.87 -10.22
C ASP A 100 8.33 4.61 -10.48
N ASP A 101 7.90 3.34 -10.34
CA ASP A 101 6.53 2.92 -10.60
C ASP A 101 6.11 1.74 -9.72
N ILE A 102 4.81 1.63 -9.44
CA ILE A 102 4.19 0.49 -8.76
C ILE A 102 2.92 0.12 -9.51
N SER A 103 2.78 -1.17 -9.86
CA SER A 103 1.64 -1.66 -10.63
C SER A 103 1.18 -3.03 -10.15
N ILE A 104 -0.02 -3.46 -10.56
CA ILE A 104 -0.55 -4.78 -10.27
C ILE A 104 -0.47 -5.65 -11.52
N ASN A 105 0.03 -6.86 -11.35
CA ASN A 105 0.04 -7.89 -12.37
C ASN A 105 -1.16 -8.82 -12.14
N ASP A 106 -2.22 -8.62 -12.92
CA ASP A 106 -3.46 -9.39 -12.82
C ASP A 106 -3.27 -10.90 -13.11
N GLU A 107 -2.23 -11.29 -13.85
CA GLU A 107 -1.98 -12.70 -14.19
C GLU A 107 -1.41 -13.48 -13.00
N THR A 108 -0.59 -12.82 -12.18
CA THR A 108 0.09 -13.41 -11.01
C THR A 108 -0.55 -12.99 -9.69
N ALA A 109 -1.47 -12.02 -9.70
CA ALA A 109 -2.01 -11.36 -8.53
C ALA A 109 -0.89 -10.79 -7.62
N THR A 110 0.09 -10.15 -8.23
CA THR A 110 1.25 -9.57 -7.53
C THR A 110 1.28 -8.06 -7.73
N VAL A 111 1.62 -7.32 -6.69
CA VAL A 111 2.02 -5.91 -6.80
C VAL A 111 3.52 -5.86 -7.10
N GLU A 112 3.88 -5.31 -8.25
CA GLU A 112 5.25 -5.19 -8.75
C GLU A 112 5.71 -3.73 -8.64
N GLY A 113 6.99 -3.52 -8.32
CA GLY A 113 7.61 -2.20 -8.23
C GLY A 113 8.87 -2.08 -9.06
N SER A 114 9.06 -0.91 -9.68
CA SER A 114 10.31 -0.51 -10.31
C SER A 114 11.08 0.46 -9.42
N PHE A 115 12.37 0.19 -9.20
CA PHE A 115 13.21 0.95 -8.29
C PHE A 115 14.53 1.39 -8.91
N GLN A 116 15.05 2.53 -8.47
CA GLN A 116 16.30 3.11 -8.89
C GLN A 116 17.21 3.43 -7.69
N CYS A 117 18.24 2.61 -7.49
CA CYS A 117 19.23 2.87 -6.45
C CYS A 117 20.36 3.78 -6.96
N PRO A 118 20.70 4.87 -6.24
CA PRO A 118 21.76 5.76 -6.67
C PRO A 118 23.10 5.04 -6.71
N ALA A 119 23.90 5.26 -7.75
CA ALA A 119 25.23 4.69 -7.88
C ALA A 119 26.29 5.79 -7.94
N GLY A 120 27.45 5.53 -7.33
CA GLY A 120 28.63 6.35 -7.56
C GLY A 120 29.07 6.24 -9.02
N GLY A 121 29.53 7.34 -9.62
CA GLY A 121 30.01 7.33 -11.00
C GLY A 121 31.19 8.29 -11.19
N TYR A 122 32.22 7.85 -11.90
CA TYR A 122 33.30 8.76 -12.30
C TYR A 122 32.98 9.37 -13.65
N PHE A 123 33.05 10.71 -13.70
CA PHE A 123 32.78 11.48 -14.91
C PHE A 123 33.49 11.00 -16.19
N LEU A 124 34.65 10.35 -16.06
CA LEU A 124 35.47 9.90 -17.19
C LEU A 124 35.24 8.44 -17.60
N VAL A 125 34.40 7.69 -16.89
CA VAL A 125 34.12 6.28 -17.18
C VAL A 125 32.61 6.06 -17.18
N PRO A 126 31.99 5.71 -18.32
CA PRO A 126 30.55 5.52 -18.44
C PRO A 126 30.14 4.14 -17.89
N THR A 127 30.60 3.81 -16.69
CA THR A 127 30.21 2.59 -15.98
C THR A 127 29.71 3.00 -14.61
N PRO A 128 28.57 2.44 -14.17
CA PRO A 128 28.14 2.60 -12.79
C PRO A 128 29.26 2.06 -11.90
N GLY A 129 29.61 2.85 -10.88
CA GLY A 129 30.46 2.43 -9.78
C GLY A 129 29.63 1.72 -8.72
N ASP A 130 30.11 1.77 -7.49
CA ASP A 130 29.48 1.09 -6.36
C ASP A 130 28.10 1.70 -6.07
N GLN A 131 27.12 0.84 -5.78
CA GLN A 131 25.81 1.28 -5.32
C GLN A 131 25.95 2.07 -4.01
N ALA A 132 25.24 3.19 -3.91
CA ALA A 132 25.17 3.97 -2.68
C ALA A 132 24.04 3.45 -1.78
N GLU A 133 24.25 3.54 -0.47
CA GLU A 133 23.22 3.22 0.52
C GLU A 133 22.08 4.25 0.43
N ALA A 134 20.85 3.76 0.30
CA ALA A 134 19.64 4.56 0.30
C ALA A 134 18.47 3.73 0.83
N SER A 135 17.46 4.37 1.41
CA SER A 135 16.28 3.68 1.91
C SER A 135 15.06 4.58 1.83
N GLU A 136 13.93 3.97 1.52
CA GLU A 136 12.65 4.63 1.36
C GLU A 136 11.50 3.70 1.73
N THR A 137 10.38 4.26 2.15
CA THR A 137 9.14 3.53 2.37
C THR A 137 8.15 3.86 1.27
N ALA A 138 7.71 2.84 0.53
CA ALA A 138 6.62 2.92 -0.41
C ALA A 138 5.31 2.56 0.29
N THR A 139 4.28 3.40 0.16
CA THR A 139 2.93 3.12 0.66
C THR A 139 2.08 2.63 -0.49
N ILE A 140 1.58 1.40 -0.36
CA ILE A 140 0.79 0.69 -1.37
C ILE A 140 -0.65 0.61 -0.87
N ALA A 141 -1.56 1.28 -1.57
CA ALA A 141 -3.00 1.24 -1.28
C ALA A 141 -3.71 0.29 -2.27
N ILE A 142 -4.25 -0.80 -1.73
CA ILE A 142 -4.96 -1.85 -2.47
C ILE A 142 -6.42 -1.81 -2.07
N ALA A 143 -7.30 -1.80 -3.06
CA ALA A 143 -8.71 -2.06 -2.86
C ALA A 143 -9.13 -3.34 -3.55
N ALA A 144 -10.07 -4.05 -2.93
CA ALA A 144 -10.73 -5.19 -3.52
C ALA A 144 -12.22 -5.15 -3.23
N SER A 145 -13.05 -5.52 -4.19
CA SER A 145 -14.49 -5.58 -3.96
C SER A 145 -15.19 -6.64 -4.77
N ASN A 146 -16.33 -7.08 -4.26
CA ASN A 146 -17.37 -7.77 -5.02
C ASN A 146 -18.74 -7.15 -4.67
N ASP A 147 -19.84 -7.81 -5.05
CA ASP A 147 -21.20 -7.30 -4.81
C ASP A 147 -21.55 -7.10 -3.32
N ASP A 148 -20.88 -7.83 -2.41
CA ASP A 148 -21.23 -7.90 -0.99
C ASP A 148 -20.20 -7.25 -0.06
N VAL A 149 -18.94 -7.16 -0.49
CA VAL A 149 -17.80 -6.75 0.35
C VAL A 149 -16.91 -5.75 -0.38
N THR A 150 -16.41 -4.76 0.35
CA THR A 150 -15.32 -3.88 -0.07
C THR A 150 -14.23 -3.92 0.98
N ILE A 151 -12.99 -4.09 0.53
CA ILE A 151 -11.77 -4.19 1.32
C ILE A 151 -10.85 -3.08 0.84
N GLU A 152 -10.35 -2.28 1.77
CA GLU A 152 -9.36 -1.22 1.52
C GLU A 152 -8.19 -1.49 2.47
N LEU A 153 -6.98 -1.60 1.92
CA LEU A 153 -5.76 -1.93 2.65
C LEU A 153 -4.66 -0.97 2.25
N GLU A 154 -3.96 -0.42 3.23
CA GLU A 154 -2.73 0.32 3.03
C GLU A 154 -1.58 -0.45 3.67
N ARG A 155 -0.48 -0.64 2.95
CA ARG A 155 0.73 -1.31 3.44
C ARG A 155 1.96 -0.48 3.13
N ASP A 156 2.84 -0.37 4.11
CA ASP A 156 4.13 0.29 3.99
C ASP A 156 5.21 -0.76 3.76
N VAL A 157 5.91 -0.67 2.64
CA VAL A 157 7.02 -1.56 2.27
C VAL A 157 8.30 -0.74 2.24
N THR A 158 9.33 -1.18 2.98
CA THR A 158 10.62 -0.47 3.00
C THR A 158 11.55 -1.01 1.93
N ILE A 159 12.00 -0.15 1.04
CA ILE A 159 13.00 -0.44 0.01
C ILE A 159 14.37 0.01 0.53
N GLN A 160 15.38 -0.86 0.43
CA GLN A 160 16.73 -0.58 0.88
C GLN A 160 17.76 -0.91 -0.21
N CYS A 161 18.42 0.12 -0.72
CA CYS A 161 19.60 -0.01 -1.55
C CYS A 161 20.81 -0.35 -0.67
N GLN A 162 21.32 -1.57 -0.79
CA GLN A 162 22.51 -2.00 -0.06
C GLN A 162 23.79 -1.60 -0.80
N PRO A 163 24.77 -0.99 -0.11
CA PRO A 163 26.05 -0.66 -0.74
C PRO A 163 26.88 -1.92 -1.03
N ASP A 164 27.76 -1.82 -2.03
CA ASP A 164 28.72 -2.86 -2.43
C ASP A 164 29.99 -2.92 -1.56
#